data_AF-A0A7L4LFU1-F1
#
_entry.id   AF-A0A7L4LFU1-F1
#
_cell.length_a   1.000
_cell.length_b   1.000
_cell.length_c   1.000
_cell.angle_alpha   90.00
_cell.angle_beta   90.00
_cell.angle_gamma   90.00
#
_symmetry.space_group_name_H-M   'P 1'
#
loop_
_entity.id
_entity.type
_entity.pdbx_description
1 polymer ?
#
loop_
_entity_poly.entity_id
_entity_poly.type
_entity_poly.pdbx_seq_one_letter_code
_entity_poly.pdbx_strand_id
1 'polypeptide(L)' 'IPNLPVVPSWKRLELGPAHGSFELPARSCSGLRVRFLRLSGPPGPAPAQRWVRYLTHSDSYVLRL' A
#
# COMPACT_ATOMS: atom_id res chain seq x y z
N ILE A 1 27.86 13.04 46.76
CA ILE A 1 26.94 12.98 45.60
C ILE A 1 25.66 12.40 46.14
N PRO A 2 24.51 13.12 46.15
CA PRO A 2 23.60 12.88 45.03
C PRO A 2 22.50 13.94 44.80
N ASN A 3 21.94 13.91 43.60
CA ASN A 3 20.51 14.05 43.31
C ASN A 3 20.36 13.79 41.80
N LEU A 4 20.38 12.52 41.39
CA LEU A 4 19.94 12.17 40.04
C LEU A 4 18.41 12.04 40.08
N PRO A 5 17.67 12.71 39.20
CA PRO A 5 16.21 12.67 39.24
C PRO A 5 15.74 11.26 38.87
N VAL A 6 14.98 10.64 39.78
CA VAL A 6 14.21 9.42 39.48
C VAL A 6 13.06 9.83 38.57
N VAL A 7 13.18 9.50 37.29
CA VAL A 7 12.09 9.65 36.32
C VAL A 7 11.11 8.48 36.52
N PRO A 8 9.82 8.73 36.74
CA PRO A 8 8.90 7.64 37.00
C PRO A 8 8.57 6.85 35.72
N SER A 9 8.45 5.53 35.86
CA SER A 9 8.25 4.54 34.77
C SER A 9 6.93 4.66 34.01
N TRP A 10 6.02 5.53 34.46
CA TRP A 10 4.66 5.67 33.90
C TRP A 10 4.54 6.73 32.81
N LYS A 11 5.64 7.35 32.37
CA LYS A 11 5.65 8.01 31.05
C LYS A 11 5.66 6.96 29.94
N ARG A 12 4.61 6.13 29.90
CA ARG A 12 4.26 5.35 28.72
C ARG A 12 3.93 6.39 27.66
N LEU A 13 4.83 6.62 26.71
CA LEU A 13 4.52 7.45 25.55
C LEU A 13 3.29 6.81 24.89
N GLU A 14 2.13 7.45 25.01
CA GLU A 14 0.97 7.06 24.22
C GLU A 14 1.24 7.55 22.80
N LEU A 15 1.86 6.68 22.00
CA LEU A 15 2.10 6.94 20.60
C LEU A 15 0.74 6.91 19.88
N GLY A 16 0.41 8.02 19.22
CA GLY A 16 -0.72 8.06 18.30
C GLY A 16 -0.52 7.07 17.15
N PRO A 17 -1.59 6.75 16.41
CA PRO A 17 -1.50 5.83 15.28
C PRO A 17 -0.47 6.32 14.24
N ALA A 18 0.27 5.38 13.65
CA ALA A 18 1.18 5.66 12.56
C ALA A 18 0.45 5.60 11.22
N HIS A 19 0.66 6.60 10.38
CA HIS A 19 0.14 6.64 9.01
C HIS A 19 1.20 6.11 8.04
N GLY A 20 0.79 5.24 7.11
CA GLY A 20 1.68 4.69 6.09
C GLY A 20 1.21 5.07 4.68
N SER A 21 2.11 5.69 3.92
CA SER A 21 1.91 5.96 2.49
C SER A 21 2.82 5.04 1.66
N PHE A 22 2.25 4.23 0.78
CA PHE A 22 2.98 3.30 -0.07
C PHE A 22 2.21 2.96 -1.35
N GLU A 23 2.96 2.40 -2.30
CA GLU A 23 2.44 1.81 -3.52
C GLU A 23 2.85 0.34 -3.63
N LEU A 24 1.93 -0.50 -4.12
CA LEU A 24 2.18 -1.90 -4.43
C LEU A 24 2.01 -2.12 -5.94
N PRO A 25 3.10 -2.14 -6.71
CA PRO A 25 3.08 -2.46 -8.13
C PRO A 25 2.66 -3.91 -8.36
N ALA A 26 2.01 -4.16 -9.50
CA ALA A 26 1.59 -5.49 -9.95
C ALA A 26 0.68 -6.26 -8.97
N ARG A 27 0.12 -5.58 -7.95
CA ARG A 27 -0.77 -6.16 -6.94
C ARG A 27 -2.08 -5.38 -6.84
N SER A 28 -3.18 -6.12 -6.67
CA SER A 28 -4.50 -5.58 -6.34
C SER A 28 -4.91 -6.06 -4.94
N CYS A 29 -5.11 -5.13 -4.01
CA CYS A 29 -5.56 -5.46 -2.65
C CYS A 29 -7.05 -5.82 -2.56
N SER A 30 -7.86 -5.49 -3.57
CA SER A 30 -9.28 -5.91 -3.62
C SER A 30 -9.47 -7.32 -4.17
N GLY A 31 -8.41 -7.97 -4.66
CA GLY A 31 -8.49 -9.25 -5.37
C GLY A 31 -9.01 -9.13 -6.81
N LEU A 32 -9.32 -7.92 -7.30
CA LEU A 32 -9.71 -7.69 -8.69
C LEU A 32 -8.65 -8.22 -9.66
N ARG A 33 -9.08 -9.01 -10.64
CA ARG A 33 -8.23 -9.56 -11.70
C ARG A 33 -8.88 -9.44 -13.07
N VAL A 34 -8.21 -8.77 -14.00
CA VAL A 34 -8.51 -8.78 -15.44
C VAL A 34 -8.27 -10.19 -15.97
N ARG A 35 -9.34 -10.84 -16.47
CA ARG A 35 -9.28 -12.19 -17.04
C ARG A 35 -9.08 -12.19 -18.55
N PHE A 36 -9.70 -11.24 -19.24
CA PHE A 36 -9.62 -11.12 -20.70
C PHE A 36 -9.68 -9.65 -21.12
N LEU A 37 -8.87 -9.31 -22.13
CA LEU A 37 -8.95 -8.05 -22.86
C LEU A 37 -9.31 -8.40 -24.31
N ARG A 38 -10.57 -8.16 -24.69
CA ARG A 38 -11.05 -8.42 -26.05
C ARG A 38 -10.91 -7.16 -26.88
N LEU A 39 -10.42 -7.34 -28.11
CA LEU A 39 -10.28 -6.26 -29.08
C LEU A 39 -11.24 -6.59 -30.23
N SER A 40 -12.09 -5.63 -30.58
CA SER A 40 -13.04 -5.76 -31.68
C SER A 40 -12.40 -5.17 -32.94
N GLY A 41 -12.28 -5.95 -34.00
CA GLY A 41 -11.74 -5.50 -35.28
C GLY A 41 -11.06 -6.62 -36.06
N PRO A 42 -10.84 -6.44 -37.38
CA PRO A 42 -10.08 -7.40 -38.17
C PRO A 42 -8.66 -7.55 -37.59
N PRO A 43 -8.11 -8.77 -37.52
CA PRO A 43 -6.73 -8.96 -37.09
C PRO A 43 -5.80 -8.19 -38.03
N GLY A 44 -5.08 -7.21 -37.49
CA GLY A 44 -4.02 -6.53 -38.23
C GLY A 44 -2.82 -7.47 -38.49
N PRO A 45 -1.85 -7.04 -39.32
CA PRO A 45 -0.67 -7.84 -39.64
C PRO A 45 0.23 -8.13 -38.42
N ALA A 46 0.06 -7.39 -37.31
CA ALA A 46 0.78 -7.60 -36.06
C ALA A 46 -0.19 -7.98 -34.93
N PRO A 47 0.23 -8.84 -33.98
CA PRO A 47 -0.55 -9.10 -32.79
C PRO A 47 -0.74 -7.80 -31.99
N ALA A 48 -1.98 -7.52 -31.60
CA ALA A 48 -2.28 -6.36 -30.80
C ALA A 48 -1.58 -6.46 -29.43
N GLN A 49 -0.85 -5.42 -29.05
CA GLN A 49 -0.21 -5.34 -27.74
C GLN A 49 -1.27 -5.24 -26.64
N ARG A 50 -1.12 -6.03 -25.58
CA ARG A 50 -2.06 -6.08 -24.46
C ARG A 50 -1.29 -5.86 -23.16
N TRP A 51 -1.49 -4.71 -22.54
CA TRP A 51 -0.81 -4.34 -21.29
C TRP A 51 -1.84 -4.15 -20.19
N VAL A 52 -1.62 -4.81 -19.06
CA VAL A 52 -2.40 -4.63 -17.82
C VAL A 52 -1.41 -4.32 -16.72
N ARG A 53 -1.65 -3.24 -15.97
CA ARG A 53 -0.88 -2.89 -14.79
C ARG A 53 -1.81 -2.72 -13.61
N TYR A 54 -1.51 -3.41 -12.52
CA TYR A 54 -2.11 -3.13 -11.22
C TYR A 54 -1.19 -2.20 -10.45
N LEU A 55 -1.78 -1.21 -9.79
CA LEU A 55 -1.12 -0.38 -8.80
C LEU A 55 -2.09 -0.21 -7.65
N THR A 56 -1.73 -0.68 -6.47
CA THR A 56 -2.46 -0.34 -5.25
C THR A 56 -1.75 0.82 -4.58
N HIS A 57 -2.49 1.87 -4.26
CA HIS A 57 -2.00 3.01 -3.48
C HIS A 57 -2.72 2.99 -2.13
N SER A 58 -1.97 3.21 -1.05
CA SER A 58 -2.55 3.36 0.28
C SER A 58 -3.29 4.69 0.40
N ASP A 59 -4.52 4.68 0.89
CA ASP A 59 -5.24 5.91 1.22
C ASP A 59 -5.11 6.21 2.72
N SER A 60 -6.00 5.67 3.54
CA SER A 60 -5.97 5.82 5.01
C SER A 60 -5.37 4.59 5.71
N TYR A 61 -4.14 4.18 5.37
CA TYR A 61 -3.49 3.06 6.05
C TYR A 61 -2.91 3.50 7.40
N VAL A 62 -3.51 3.01 8.49
CA VAL A 62 -3.19 3.41 9.87
C VAL A 62 -2.81 2.18 10.68
N LEU A 63 -1.68 2.24 11.38
CA LEU A 63 -1.17 1.20 12.28
C LEU A 63 -1.23 1.69 13.73
N ARG A 64 -1.64 0.81 14.65
CA ARG A 64 -1.50 1.06 16.10
C ARG A 64 -0.12 0.59 16.55
N LEU A 65 0.59 1.45 17.27
CA LEU A 65 1.93 1.21 17.80
C LEU A 65 1.88 0.70 19.23
#